data_AF-A0A7Y4UJV3-F1
#
_entry.id   AF-A0A7Y4UJV3-F1
#
_cell.length_a   1.000
_cell.length_b   1.000
_cell.length_c   1.000
_cell.angle_alpha   90.00
_cell.angle_beta   90.00
_cell.angle_gamma   90.00
#
_symmetry.space_group_name_H-M   'P 1'
#
loop_
_entity.id
_entity.type
_entity.pdbx_description
1 polymer ?
#
loop_
_entity_poly.entity_id
_entity_poly.type
_entity_poly.pdbx_seq_one_letter_code
_entity_poly.pdbx_strand_id
1 'polypeptide(L)'
;MATIEYLENERIKLWEKIVELQDLIKKKTSDYEHEAKQASKKCSEYKNKCESSQNEANRLLGKVQEVSNRIQESKVTSLITEIEVFHTELAPKKQAITEQVVELEKLFADHDTYAEQLQELESISTSADESSTKIDVIFKHLTSRKKEVDQLYFEVFGYTETDEATGKKIEVAGLKNELDKTYSELKDRFEKFSSIKNQEFNDTLNGWKAEYSSTLQKIESLLPNALTAGLSHAHSKKKDDEIKESLELDKMFKKYIYGLLAISLIPFAISIYMLFHGVSLEESILKMPRLILSIIPLYIPVLWVAISTNRKMNLSKRLIEEYTHKEVLSKTFEGLSKQIEDIKNPKTSADLKIKLLSIILDVSSENPGKLIYDYNKSDNPLIDKIPGMPKLVEMLENKPKISV
;
A
#
# COMPACT_ATOMS: atom_id res chain seq x y z
N MET A 1 130.86 -94.89 -123.02
CA MET A 1 131.59 -93.68 -122.62
C MET A 1 131.09 -93.08 -121.32
N ALA A 2 130.37 -93.89 -120.52
CA ALA A 2 130.02 -93.50 -119.18
C ALA A 2 131.20 -93.64 -118.18
N THR A 3 132.32 -94.27 -118.58
CA THR A 3 133.41 -94.69 -117.67
C THR A 3 134.44 -93.63 -117.35
N ILE A 4 134.60 -92.63 -118.22
CA ILE A 4 135.73 -91.70 -118.13
C ILE A 4 135.38 -90.54 -117.21
N GLU A 5 134.17 -89.98 -117.35
CA GLU A 5 133.83 -88.76 -116.62
C GLU A 5 133.66 -88.98 -115.10
N TYR A 6 133.23 -90.18 -114.70
CA TYR A 6 133.11 -90.53 -113.29
C TYR A 6 134.48 -90.66 -112.59
N LEU A 7 135.50 -91.20 -113.29
CA LEU A 7 136.85 -91.37 -112.75
C LEU A 7 137.56 -90.04 -112.49
N GLU A 8 137.20 -88.99 -113.24
CA GLU A 8 137.82 -87.68 -113.13
C GLU A 8 137.39 -86.92 -111.86
N ASN A 9 136.15 -87.09 -111.41
CA ASN A 9 135.60 -86.35 -110.27
C ASN A 9 136.07 -86.93 -108.91
N GLU A 10 136.23 -88.25 -108.81
CA GLU A 10 136.85 -88.92 -107.65
C GLU A 10 138.32 -88.53 -107.48
N ARG A 11 139.04 -88.32 -108.60
CA ARG A 11 140.45 -87.92 -108.61
C ARG A 11 140.68 -86.55 -107.97
N ILE A 12 139.77 -85.59 -108.19
CA ILE A 12 139.91 -84.21 -107.68
C ILE A 12 139.75 -84.17 -106.16
N LYS A 13 138.77 -84.89 -105.58
CA LYS A 13 138.55 -84.94 -104.12
C LYS A 13 139.66 -85.68 -103.36
N LEU A 14 140.22 -86.76 -103.94
CA LEU A 14 141.36 -87.47 -103.35
C LEU A 14 142.61 -86.57 -103.30
N TRP A 15 142.82 -85.74 -104.32
CA TRP A 15 143.88 -84.74 -104.30
C TRP A 15 143.61 -83.69 -103.21
N GLU A 16 142.39 -83.14 -103.10
CA GLU A 16 142.08 -82.13 -102.07
C GLU A 16 142.38 -82.64 -100.64
N LYS A 17 142.10 -83.92 -100.36
CA LYS A 17 142.39 -84.56 -99.06
C LYS A 17 143.88 -84.81 -98.81
N ILE A 18 144.64 -85.08 -99.88
CA ILE A 18 146.10 -85.22 -99.79
C ILE A 18 146.74 -83.85 -99.51
N VAL A 19 146.23 -82.74 -100.08
CA VAL A 19 146.70 -81.38 -99.77
C VAL A 19 146.40 -81.00 -98.32
N GLU A 20 145.21 -81.32 -97.79
CA GLU A 20 144.87 -81.08 -96.38
C GLU A 20 145.75 -81.89 -95.41
N LEU A 21 146.06 -83.15 -95.74
CA LEU A 21 147.00 -83.98 -94.97
C LEU A 21 148.45 -83.45 -95.06
N GLN A 22 148.83 -82.85 -96.20
CA GLN A 22 150.12 -82.21 -96.39
C GLN A 22 150.25 -80.91 -95.56
N ASP A 23 149.17 -80.18 -95.34
CA ASP A 23 149.14 -78.97 -94.50
C ASP A 23 149.07 -79.30 -92.98
N LEU A 24 148.41 -80.39 -92.58
CA LEU A 24 148.38 -80.88 -91.19
C LEU A 24 149.72 -81.47 -90.72
N ILE A 25 150.56 -82.00 -91.63
CA ILE A 25 151.91 -82.51 -91.32
C ILE A 25 152.98 -81.38 -91.38
N LYS A 26 152.71 -80.27 -92.08
CA LYS A 26 153.61 -79.08 -92.15
C LYS A 26 153.54 -78.14 -90.95
N LYS A 27 152.55 -78.24 -90.05
CA LYS A 27 152.48 -77.45 -88.81
C LYS A 27 153.38 -78.02 -87.72
N LYS A 28 154.43 -77.26 -87.36
CA LYS A 28 155.30 -77.52 -86.21
C LYS A 28 154.60 -77.12 -84.91
N THR A 29 155.00 -77.77 -83.81
CA THR A 29 154.60 -77.52 -82.41
C THR A 29 154.68 -76.05 -81.94
N SER A 30 155.32 -75.17 -82.71
CA SER A 30 155.49 -73.74 -82.44
C SER A 30 154.20 -72.90 -82.56
N ASP A 31 153.24 -73.29 -83.39
CA ASP A 31 152.04 -72.46 -83.65
C ASP A 31 150.98 -72.63 -82.53
N TYR A 32 150.85 -73.82 -81.95
CA TYR A 32 149.99 -74.06 -80.78
C TYR A 32 150.47 -73.29 -79.53
N GLU A 33 151.79 -73.11 -79.38
CA GLU A 33 152.35 -72.32 -78.28
C GLU A 33 152.00 -70.83 -78.41
N HIS A 34 151.94 -70.31 -79.65
CA HIS A 34 151.63 -68.90 -79.88
C HIS A 34 150.15 -68.57 -79.60
N GLU A 35 149.23 -69.46 -79.99
CA GLU A 35 147.79 -69.34 -79.71
C GLU A 35 147.49 -69.42 -78.20
N ALA A 36 148.15 -70.34 -77.49
CA ALA A 36 148.02 -70.47 -76.03
C ALA A 36 148.52 -69.21 -75.30
N LYS A 37 149.63 -68.60 -75.73
CA LYS A 37 150.12 -67.30 -75.20
C LYS A 37 149.14 -66.16 -75.46
N GLN A 38 148.50 -66.13 -76.63
CA GLN A 38 147.56 -65.07 -76.99
C GLN A 38 146.24 -65.19 -76.18
N ALA A 39 145.76 -66.42 -75.95
CA ALA A 39 144.63 -66.70 -75.08
C ALA A 39 144.92 -66.34 -73.61
N SER A 40 146.12 -66.66 -73.10
CA SER A 40 146.55 -66.29 -71.75
C SER A 40 146.57 -64.76 -71.53
N LYS A 41 147.08 -64.00 -72.52
CA LYS A 41 147.05 -62.53 -72.49
C LYS A 41 145.63 -61.97 -72.46
N LYS A 42 144.73 -62.47 -73.32
CA LYS A 42 143.30 -62.06 -73.31
C LYS A 42 142.62 -62.37 -71.97
N CYS A 43 142.90 -63.53 -71.37
CA CYS A 43 142.35 -63.91 -70.07
C CYS A 43 142.79 -62.93 -68.95
N SER A 44 144.07 -62.54 -68.93
CA SER A 44 144.57 -61.52 -67.99
C SER A 44 143.93 -60.14 -68.24
N GLU A 45 143.72 -59.77 -69.50
CA GLU A 45 143.08 -58.50 -69.86
C GLU A 45 141.61 -58.43 -69.39
N TYR A 46 140.85 -59.52 -69.54
CA TYR A 46 139.48 -59.62 -69.01
C TYR A 46 139.44 -59.63 -67.49
N LYS A 47 140.39 -60.31 -66.82
CA LYS A 47 140.50 -60.28 -65.35
C LYS A 47 140.67 -58.84 -64.83
N ASN A 48 141.61 -58.08 -65.42
CA ASN A 48 141.88 -56.70 -65.01
C ASN A 48 140.67 -55.78 -65.27
N LYS A 49 139.93 -55.96 -66.38
CA LYS A 49 138.69 -55.21 -66.65
C LYS A 49 137.59 -55.51 -65.64
N CYS A 50 137.40 -56.77 -65.26
CA CYS A 50 136.42 -57.14 -64.23
C CYS A 50 136.79 -56.55 -62.86
N GLU A 51 138.07 -56.57 -62.48
CA GLU A 51 138.55 -55.99 -61.22
C GLU A 51 138.38 -54.46 -61.18
N SER A 52 138.65 -53.77 -62.30
CA SER A 52 138.36 -52.34 -62.44
C SER A 52 136.86 -52.04 -62.30
N SER A 53 136.00 -52.84 -62.93
CA SER A 53 134.55 -52.67 -62.90
C SER A 53 133.97 -52.92 -61.48
N GLN A 54 134.52 -53.91 -60.75
CA GLN A 54 134.12 -54.18 -59.36
C GLN A 54 134.50 -53.03 -58.41
N ASN A 55 135.68 -52.44 -58.59
CA ASN A 55 136.13 -51.29 -57.80
C ASN A 55 135.26 -50.04 -58.07
N GLU A 56 134.85 -49.82 -59.32
CA GLU A 56 133.97 -48.71 -59.69
C GLU A 56 132.54 -48.89 -59.13
N ALA A 57 132.00 -50.11 -59.17
CA ALA A 57 130.72 -50.44 -58.55
C ALA A 57 130.74 -50.22 -57.02
N ASN A 58 131.79 -50.64 -56.33
CA ASN A 58 131.95 -50.41 -54.89
C ASN A 58 132.07 -48.91 -54.55
N ARG A 59 132.75 -48.12 -55.40
CA ARG A 59 132.83 -46.66 -55.22
C ARG A 59 131.46 -45.99 -55.38
N LEU A 60 130.64 -46.43 -56.32
CA LEU A 60 129.28 -45.93 -56.50
C LEU A 60 128.36 -46.31 -55.33
N LEU A 61 128.46 -47.54 -54.82
CA LEU A 61 127.71 -47.99 -53.65
C LEU A 61 128.02 -47.11 -52.42
N GLY A 62 129.31 -46.82 -52.18
CA GLY A 62 129.72 -45.93 -51.09
C GLY A 62 129.15 -44.51 -51.22
N LYS A 63 129.11 -43.94 -52.42
CA LYS A 63 128.50 -42.62 -52.66
C LYS A 63 126.99 -42.61 -52.43
N VAL A 64 126.27 -43.68 -52.80
CA VAL A 64 124.83 -43.79 -52.57
C VAL A 64 124.53 -43.88 -51.07
N GLN A 65 125.32 -44.63 -50.31
CA GLN A 65 125.19 -44.71 -48.86
C GLN A 65 125.47 -43.37 -48.16
N GLU A 66 126.47 -42.61 -48.62
CA GLU A 66 126.76 -41.27 -48.10
C GLU A 66 125.58 -40.30 -48.33
N VAL A 67 124.98 -40.31 -49.52
CA VAL A 67 123.80 -39.47 -49.83
C VAL A 67 122.58 -39.89 -49.00
N SER A 68 122.35 -41.19 -48.82
CA SER A 68 121.26 -41.70 -47.98
C SER A 68 121.41 -41.25 -46.51
N ASN A 69 122.63 -41.29 -45.96
CA ASN A 69 122.90 -40.83 -44.61
C ASN A 69 122.72 -39.31 -44.48
N ARG A 70 123.15 -38.52 -45.47
CA ARG A 70 122.93 -37.07 -45.48
C ARG A 70 121.45 -36.69 -45.50
N ILE A 71 120.60 -37.47 -46.17
CA ILE A 71 119.14 -37.24 -46.15
C ILE A 71 118.56 -37.53 -44.77
N GLN A 72 118.97 -38.62 -44.11
CA GLN A 72 118.56 -38.91 -42.73
C GLN A 72 119.05 -37.84 -41.74
N GLU A 73 120.26 -37.31 -41.90
CA GLU A 73 120.79 -36.24 -41.06
C GLU A 73 120.14 -34.86 -41.32
N SER A 74 119.53 -34.64 -42.49
CA SER A 74 119.08 -33.32 -42.94
C SER A 74 117.88 -32.73 -42.18
N LYS A 75 117.25 -33.46 -41.23
CA LYS A 75 116.09 -32.99 -40.44
C LYS A 75 114.88 -32.48 -41.26
N VAL A 76 114.88 -32.64 -42.57
CA VAL A 76 113.79 -32.19 -43.46
C VAL A 76 112.50 -32.96 -43.15
N THR A 77 112.62 -34.26 -42.87
CA THR A 77 111.46 -35.10 -42.52
C THR A 77 110.81 -34.66 -41.21
N SER A 78 111.60 -34.26 -40.20
CA SER A 78 111.06 -33.76 -38.92
C SER A 78 110.40 -32.39 -39.03
N LEU A 79 110.93 -31.49 -39.86
CA LEU A 79 110.33 -30.17 -40.10
C LEU A 79 108.98 -30.28 -40.83
N ILE A 80 108.83 -31.23 -41.75
CA ILE A 80 107.54 -31.49 -42.41
C ILE A 80 106.52 -32.00 -41.40
N THR A 81 106.92 -32.87 -40.47
CA THR A 81 106.02 -33.36 -39.42
C THR A 81 105.61 -32.25 -38.45
N GLU A 82 106.54 -31.35 -38.07
CA GLU A 82 106.21 -30.19 -37.23
C GLU A 82 105.24 -29.23 -37.93
N ILE A 83 105.37 -28.99 -39.24
CA ILE A 83 104.45 -28.13 -40.01
C ILE A 83 103.05 -28.76 -40.10
N GLU A 84 102.94 -30.07 -40.28
CA GLU A 84 101.66 -30.78 -40.27
C GLU A 84 100.97 -30.74 -38.90
N VAL A 85 101.75 -30.87 -37.82
CA VAL A 85 101.24 -30.71 -36.44
C VAL A 85 100.77 -29.27 -36.19
N PHE A 86 101.55 -28.26 -36.61
CA PHE A 86 101.12 -26.86 -36.51
C PHE A 86 99.86 -26.57 -37.33
N HIS A 87 99.71 -27.13 -38.54
CA HIS A 87 98.51 -26.93 -39.35
C HIS A 87 97.28 -27.60 -38.74
N THR A 88 97.44 -28.80 -38.18
CA THR A 88 96.37 -29.53 -37.47
C THR A 88 95.96 -28.85 -36.16
N GLU A 89 96.86 -28.13 -35.48
CA GLU A 89 96.51 -27.31 -34.31
C GLU A 89 95.92 -25.94 -34.67
N LEU A 90 96.30 -25.34 -35.81
CA LEU A 90 95.81 -24.01 -36.22
C LEU A 90 94.38 -24.07 -36.77
N ALA A 91 94.02 -25.15 -37.46
CA ALA A 91 92.69 -25.35 -38.04
C ALA A 91 91.54 -25.27 -37.00
N PRO A 92 91.57 -26.00 -35.86
CA PRO A 92 90.52 -25.91 -34.86
C PRO A 92 90.47 -24.54 -34.17
N LYS A 93 91.63 -23.88 -33.98
CA LYS A 93 91.67 -22.52 -33.40
C LYS A 93 91.03 -21.49 -34.35
N LYS A 94 91.29 -21.58 -35.65
CA LYS A 94 90.63 -20.74 -36.66
C LYS A 94 89.12 -20.97 -36.65
N GLN A 95 88.69 -22.23 -36.59
CA GLN A 95 87.27 -22.58 -36.54
C GLN A 95 86.59 -22.01 -35.29
N ALA A 96 87.21 -22.14 -34.11
CA ALA A 96 86.69 -21.59 -32.86
C ALA A 96 86.56 -20.06 -32.89
N ILE A 97 87.53 -19.35 -33.49
CA ILE A 97 87.45 -17.89 -33.65
C ILE A 97 86.30 -17.51 -34.59
N THR A 98 86.12 -18.21 -35.71
CA THR A 98 84.99 -17.95 -36.61
C THR A 98 83.65 -18.24 -35.96
N GLU A 99 83.53 -19.28 -35.13
CA GLU A 99 82.31 -19.57 -34.39
C GLU A 99 82.00 -18.46 -33.36
N GLN A 100 83.02 -17.99 -32.63
CA GLN A 100 82.88 -16.86 -31.70
C GLN A 100 82.49 -15.55 -32.39
N VAL A 101 83.03 -15.27 -33.58
CA VAL A 101 82.66 -14.07 -34.36
C VAL A 101 81.20 -14.15 -34.81
N VAL A 102 80.74 -15.31 -35.26
CA VAL A 102 79.33 -15.52 -35.63
C VAL A 102 78.40 -15.37 -34.43
N GLU A 103 78.80 -15.85 -33.26
CA GLU A 103 78.03 -15.66 -32.02
C GLU A 103 77.98 -14.18 -31.60
N LEU A 104 79.09 -13.45 -31.75
CA LEU A 104 79.15 -12.02 -31.51
C LEU A 104 78.23 -11.24 -32.47
N GLU A 105 78.24 -11.57 -33.76
CA GLU A 105 77.38 -10.94 -34.76
C GLU A 105 75.89 -11.16 -34.47
N LYS A 106 75.51 -12.36 -33.99
CA LYS A 106 74.14 -12.63 -33.54
C LYS A 106 73.75 -11.78 -32.33
N LEU A 107 74.62 -11.69 -31.32
CA LEU A 107 74.37 -10.85 -30.14
C LEU A 107 74.22 -9.37 -30.49
N PHE A 108 74.98 -8.86 -31.47
CA PHE A 108 74.83 -7.49 -31.95
C PHE A 108 73.56 -7.28 -32.77
N ALA A 109 73.09 -8.27 -33.54
CA ALA A 109 71.81 -8.19 -34.23
C ALA A 109 70.61 -8.17 -33.26
N ASP A 110 70.73 -8.85 -32.12
CA ASP A 110 69.68 -8.89 -31.10
C ASP A 110 69.63 -7.59 -30.25
N HIS A 111 70.67 -6.75 -30.27
CA HIS A 111 70.76 -5.51 -29.48
C HIS A 111 69.59 -4.55 -29.77
N ASP A 112 69.20 -4.37 -31.03
CA ASP A 112 68.08 -3.50 -31.40
C ASP A 112 66.75 -4.06 -30.86
N THR A 113 66.60 -5.39 -30.87
CA THR A 113 65.43 -6.07 -30.29
C THR A 113 65.38 -5.89 -28.77
N TYR A 114 66.52 -5.98 -28.08
CA TYR A 114 66.58 -5.73 -26.64
C TYR A 114 66.29 -4.27 -26.29
N ALA A 115 66.69 -3.31 -27.14
CA ALA A 115 66.38 -1.90 -26.94
C ALA A 115 64.87 -1.61 -27.08
N GLU A 116 64.20 -2.19 -28.08
CA GLU A 116 62.74 -2.10 -28.23
C GLU A 116 62.01 -2.73 -27.03
N GLN A 117 62.45 -3.90 -26.58
CA GLN A 117 61.90 -4.56 -25.38
C GLN A 117 62.09 -3.73 -24.11
N LEU A 118 63.22 -3.02 -23.98
CA LEU A 118 63.48 -2.14 -22.84
C LEU A 118 62.52 -0.95 -22.83
N GLN A 119 62.28 -0.36 -24.00
CA GLN A 119 61.33 0.75 -24.14
C GLN A 119 59.89 0.31 -23.88
N GLU A 120 59.50 -0.88 -24.33
CA GLU A 120 58.20 -1.47 -24.03
C GLU A 120 58.07 -1.72 -22.51
N LEU A 121 59.10 -2.29 -21.87
CA LEU A 121 59.13 -2.52 -20.42
C LEU A 121 59.02 -1.22 -19.63
N GLU A 122 59.70 -0.15 -20.04
CA GLU A 122 59.62 1.17 -19.42
C GLU A 122 58.22 1.79 -19.57
N SER A 123 57.59 1.61 -20.73
CA SER A 123 56.20 2.03 -20.95
C SER A 123 55.20 1.27 -20.07
N ILE A 124 55.40 -0.05 -19.91
CA ILE A 124 54.61 -0.90 -19.03
C ILE A 124 54.82 -0.49 -17.57
N SER A 125 56.07 -0.23 -17.16
CA SER A 125 56.39 0.23 -15.81
C SER A 125 55.70 1.56 -15.48
N THR A 126 55.73 2.51 -16.42
CA THR A 126 55.05 3.82 -16.25
C THR A 126 53.54 3.63 -16.14
N SER A 127 52.95 2.79 -16.99
CA SER A 127 51.52 2.45 -16.93
C SER A 127 51.13 1.71 -15.64
N ALA A 128 52.02 0.87 -15.10
CA ALA A 128 51.85 0.20 -13.83
C ALA A 128 51.85 1.19 -12.66
N ASP A 129 52.76 2.17 -12.64
CA ASP A 129 52.78 3.23 -11.63
C ASP A 129 51.54 4.13 -11.70
N GLU A 130 51.11 4.52 -12.91
CA GLU A 130 49.84 5.24 -13.10
C GLU A 130 48.63 4.44 -12.61
N SER A 131 48.63 3.12 -12.83
CA SER A 131 47.56 2.24 -12.36
C SER A 131 47.59 2.09 -10.85
N SER A 132 48.78 1.98 -10.25
CA SER A 132 49.00 1.90 -8.80
C SER A 132 48.47 3.15 -8.09
N THR A 133 48.80 4.34 -8.61
CA THR A 133 48.31 5.62 -8.06
C THR A 133 46.79 5.75 -8.19
N LYS A 134 46.19 5.32 -9.30
CA LYS A 134 44.73 5.27 -9.46
C LYS A 134 44.09 4.32 -8.44
N ILE A 135 44.67 3.14 -8.22
CA ILE A 135 44.19 2.17 -7.22
C ILE A 135 44.21 2.79 -5.81
N ASP A 136 45.28 3.48 -5.44
CA ASP A 136 45.40 4.16 -4.14
C ASP A 136 44.33 5.23 -3.93
N VAL A 137 44.04 6.03 -4.97
CA VAL A 137 42.98 7.04 -4.93
C VAL A 137 41.61 6.39 -4.75
N ILE A 138 41.32 5.33 -5.52
CA ILE A 138 40.06 4.57 -5.40
C ILE A 138 39.95 3.95 -4.00
N PHE A 139 41.02 3.37 -3.47
CA PHE A 139 41.03 2.76 -2.13
C PHE A 139 40.73 3.78 -1.02
N LYS A 140 41.32 4.99 -1.11
CA LYS A 140 41.00 6.10 -0.19
C LYS A 140 39.53 6.51 -0.27
N HIS A 141 38.99 6.66 -1.48
CA HIS A 141 37.56 6.95 -1.67
C HIS A 141 36.65 5.85 -1.13
N LEU A 142 36.98 4.59 -1.38
CA LEU A 142 36.22 3.43 -0.88
C LEU A 142 36.21 3.41 0.66
N THR A 143 37.35 3.73 1.27
CA THR A 143 37.49 3.79 2.74
C THR A 143 36.64 4.92 3.33
N SER A 144 36.62 6.10 2.71
CA SER A 144 35.75 7.22 3.14
C SER A 144 34.27 6.83 3.05
N ARG A 145 33.87 6.27 1.91
CA ARG A 145 32.48 5.91 1.65
C ARG A 145 32.01 4.76 2.54
N LYS A 146 32.89 3.82 2.85
CA LYS A 146 32.64 2.79 3.87
C LYS A 146 32.36 3.43 5.24
N LYS A 147 33.17 4.40 5.68
CA LYS A 147 32.93 5.10 6.96
C LYS A 147 31.58 5.80 6.99
N GLU A 148 31.18 6.47 5.91
CA GLU A 148 29.86 7.11 5.81
C GLU A 148 28.72 6.08 5.90
N VAL A 149 28.85 4.95 5.22
CA VAL A 149 27.86 3.87 5.26
C VAL A 149 27.79 3.25 6.65
N ASP A 150 28.93 2.98 7.29
CA ASP A 150 29.00 2.45 8.64
C ASP A 150 28.35 3.43 9.64
N GLN A 151 28.61 4.73 9.50
CA GLN A 151 28.00 5.77 10.33
C GLN A 151 26.47 5.81 10.18
N LEU A 152 25.96 5.79 8.95
CA LEU A 152 24.51 5.71 8.69
C LEU A 152 23.91 4.41 9.21
N TYR A 153 24.62 3.29 9.08
CA TYR A 153 24.18 2.00 9.60
C TYR A 153 24.03 2.04 11.13
N PHE A 154 25.02 2.60 11.82
CA PHE A 154 24.99 2.75 13.27
C PHE A 154 23.91 3.74 13.74
N GLU A 155 23.64 4.79 12.99
CA GLU A 155 22.57 5.74 13.30
C GLU A 155 21.18 5.11 13.12
N VAL A 156 20.98 4.32 12.07
CA VAL A 156 19.68 3.69 11.77
C VAL A 156 19.42 2.49 12.69
N PHE A 157 20.39 1.60 12.84
CA PHE A 157 20.23 0.30 13.52
C PHE A 157 20.80 0.28 14.94
N GLY A 158 21.67 1.23 15.29
CA GLY A 158 22.40 1.21 16.56
C GLY A 158 23.71 0.44 16.47
N TYR A 159 24.44 0.45 17.58
CA TYR A 159 25.68 -0.30 17.74
C TYR A 159 25.82 -0.79 19.18
N THR A 160 26.59 -1.85 19.36
CA THR A 160 26.89 -2.39 20.69
C THR A 160 28.26 -1.90 21.14
N GLU A 161 28.31 -1.05 22.15
CA GLU A 161 29.55 -0.61 22.77
C GLU A 161 29.81 -1.48 23.99
N THR A 162 31.06 -1.89 24.23
CA THR A 162 31.41 -2.65 25.43
C THR A 162 32.05 -1.70 26.42
N ASP A 163 31.41 -1.49 27.57
CA ASP A 163 31.91 -0.58 28.60
C ASP A 163 33.13 -1.22 29.30
N GLU A 164 34.30 -0.59 29.17
CA GLU A 164 35.59 -1.09 29.67
C GLU A 164 35.62 -1.30 31.20
N ALA A 165 34.68 -0.70 31.96
CA ALA A 165 34.63 -0.84 33.41
C ALA A 165 33.77 -2.01 33.93
N THR A 166 32.82 -2.53 33.14
CA THR A 166 31.84 -3.54 33.63
C THR A 166 31.68 -4.77 32.74
N GLY A 167 32.29 -4.79 31.55
CA GLY A 167 32.22 -5.93 30.63
C GLY A 167 30.81 -6.21 30.09
N LYS A 168 29.85 -5.30 30.30
CA LYS A 168 28.50 -5.39 29.75
C LYS A 168 28.42 -4.66 28.42
N LYS A 169 27.83 -5.33 27.43
CA LYS A 169 27.46 -4.73 26.14
C LYS A 169 26.31 -3.75 26.36
N ILE A 170 26.57 -2.48 26.10
CA ILE A 170 25.56 -1.42 26.05
C ILE A 170 25.13 -1.33 24.58
N GLU A 171 23.89 -1.73 24.29
CA GLU A 171 23.32 -1.51 22.96
C GLU A 171 22.82 -0.06 22.89
N VAL A 172 23.48 0.75 22.07
CA VAL A 172 23.02 2.10 21.72
C VAL A 172 21.92 1.92 20.68
N ALA A 173 20.68 2.21 21.06
CA ALA A 173 19.52 2.04 20.20
C ALA A 173 19.54 3.04 19.04
N GLY A 174 19.41 2.54 17.80
CA GLY A 174 19.29 3.39 16.60
C GLY A 174 17.88 3.97 16.43
N LEU A 175 17.75 4.87 15.45
CA LEU A 175 16.49 5.54 15.08
C LEU A 175 15.32 4.58 14.86
N LYS A 176 15.59 3.38 14.32
CA LYS A 176 14.54 2.36 14.11
C LYS A 176 13.89 1.94 15.43
N ASN A 177 14.69 1.69 16.46
CA ASN A 177 14.17 1.24 17.76
C ASN A 177 13.42 2.37 18.48
N GLU A 178 13.87 3.62 18.31
CA GLU A 178 13.16 4.79 18.83
C GLU A 178 11.81 4.99 18.11
N LEU A 179 11.77 4.79 16.79
CA LEU A 179 10.54 4.84 16.02
C LEU A 179 9.56 3.73 16.43
N ASP A 180 10.02 2.49 16.58
CA ASP A 180 9.17 1.38 17.01
C ASP A 180 8.62 1.62 18.43
N LYS A 181 9.44 2.17 19.33
CA LYS A 181 9.02 2.53 20.69
C LYS A 181 7.96 3.64 20.67
N THR A 182 8.21 4.73 19.96
CA THR A 182 7.26 5.85 19.85
C THR A 182 5.95 5.42 19.18
N TYR A 183 6.00 4.53 18.19
CA TYR A 183 4.82 3.96 17.57
C TYR A 183 4.01 3.10 18.55
N SER A 184 4.67 2.23 19.32
CA SER A 184 4.00 1.43 20.35
C SER A 184 3.36 2.30 21.42
N GLU A 185 4.07 3.32 21.91
CA GLU A 185 3.54 4.28 22.88
C GLU A 185 2.34 5.07 22.33
N LEU A 186 2.41 5.49 21.06
CA LEU A 186 1.30 6.20 20.41
C LEU A 186 0.08 5.30 20.26
N LYS A 187 0.28 4.02 19.89
CA LYS A 187 -0.78 3.03 19.79
C LYS A 187 -1.47 2.81 21.13
N ASP A 188 -0.70 2.63 22.20
CA ASP A 188 -1.24 2.46 23.56
C ASP A 188 -2.00 3.72 24.03
N ARG A 189 -1.49 4.91 23.72
CA ARG A 189 -2.19 6.18 24.02
C ARG A 189 -3.49 6.29 23.24
N PHE A 190 -3.50 5.88 21.98
CA PHE A 190 -4.68 5.92 21.12
C PHE A 190 -5.75 4.93 21.60
N GLU A 191 -5.38 3.70 21.97
CA GLU A 191 -6.30 2.72 22.54
C GLU A 191 -6.90 3.21 23.87
N LYS A 192 -6.08 3.79 24.76
CA LYS A 192 -6.56 4.41 26.00
C LYS A 192 -7.50 5.59 25.73
N PHE A 193 -7.15 6.47 24.79
CA PHE A 193 -7.99 7.61 24.41
C PHE A 193 -9.34 7.16 23.84
N SER A 194 -9.33 6.17 22.95
CA SER A 194 -10.54 5.59 22.35
C SER A 194 -11.44 4.96 23.41
N SER A 195 -10.86 4.20 24.35
CA SER A 195 -11.59 3.60 25.46
C SER A 195 -12.22 4.66 26.38
N ILE A 196 -11.45 5.67 26.79
CA ILE A 196 -11.95 6.78 27.63
C ILE A 196 -13.08 7.54 26.92
N LYS A 197 -12.90 7.88 25.64
CA LYS A 197 -13.92 8.62 24.89
C LYS A 197 -15.19 7.80 24.69
N ASN A 198 -15.08 6.51 24.39
CA ASN A 198 -16.25 5.63 24.31
C ASN A 198 -16.98 5.53 25.65
N GLN A 199 -16.25 5.48 26.76
CA GLN A 199 -16.86 5.47 28.08
C GLN A 199 -17.58 6.80 28.37
N GLU A 200 -16.93 7.96 28.15
CA GLU A 200 -17.56 9.28 28.29
C GLU A 200 -18.82 9.43 27.43
N PHE A 201 -18.77 8.96 26.17
CA PHE A 201 -19.94 8.97 25.29
C PHE A 201 -21.08 8.10 25.82
N ASN A 202 -20.77 6.88 26.27
CA ASN A 202 -21.77 5.97 26.84
C ASN A 202 -22.36 6.52 28.14
N ASP A 203 -21.55 7.12 29.01
CA ASP A 203 -22.01 7.74 30.25
C ASP A 203 -22.91 8.94 29.96
N THR A 204 -22.54 9.78 28.99
CA THR A 204 -23.36 10.92 28.55
C THR A 204 -24.68 10.46 27.93
N LEU A 205 -24.64 9.43 27.07
CA LEU A 205 -25.83 8.86 26.43
C LEU A 205 -26.78 8.24 27.46
N ASN A 206 -26.23 7.52 28.45
CA ASN A 206 -26.99 6.97 29.56
C ASN A 206 -27.60 8.08 30.42
N GLY A 207 -26.86 9.15 30.67
CA GLY A 207 -27.35 10.35 31.35
C GLY A 207 -28.55 10.97 30.62
N TRP A 208 -28.43 11.24 29.33
CA TRP A 208 -29.53 11.76 28.51
C TRP A 208 -30.72 10.82 28.46
N LYS A 209 -30.50 9.51 28.36
CA LYS A 209 -31.58 8.52 28.36
C LYS A 209 -32.32 8.51 29.71
N ALA A 210 -31.60 8.63 30.82
CA ALA A 210 -32.18 8.72 32.15
C ALA A 210 -33.00 10.02 32.33
N GLU A 211 -32.46 11.16 31.92
CA GLU A 211 -33.17 12.45 31.96
C GLU A 211 -34.41 12.46 31.08
N TYR A 212 -34.31 11.93 29.85
CA TYR A 212 -35.44 11.79 28.94
C TYR A 212 -36.52 10.91 29.56
N SER A 213 -36.16 9.74 30.09
CA SER A 213 -37.11 8.83 30.73
C SER A 213 -37.78 9.47 31.95
N SER A 214 -37.03 10.21 32.78
CA SER A 214 -37.58 10.91 33.93
C SER A 214 -38.53 12.03 33.51
N THR A 215 -38.18 12.77 32.46
CA THR A 215 -39.02 13.86 31.93
C THR A 215 -40.29 13.31 31.30
N LEU A 216 -40.20 12.25 30.52
CA LEU A 216 -41.36 11.56 29.94
C LEU A 216 -42.29 11.06 31.05
N GLN A 217 -41.75 10.41 32.08
CA GLN A 217 -42.54 9.94 33.22
C GLN A 217 -43.22 11.11 33.97
N LYS A 218 -42.52 12.24 34.13
CA LYS A 218 -43.13 13.47 34.69
C LYS A 218 -44.27 13.98 33.80
N ILE A 219 -44.09 14.05 32.49
CA ILE A 219 -45.13 14.49 31.54
C ILE A 219 -46.34 13.55 31.63
N GLU A 220 -46.12 12.24 31.59
CA GLU A 220 -47.19 11.23 31.70
C GLU A 220 -47.95 11.35 33.02
N SER A 221 -47.26 11.62 34.13
CA SER A 221 -47.89 11.84 35.45
C SER A 221 -48.67 13.16 35.53
N LEU A 222 -48.26 14.20 34.80
CA LEU A 222 -48.87 15.52 34.84
C LEU A 222 -50.04 15.67 33.85
N LEU A 223 -50.07 14.87 32.78
CA LEU A 223 -51.13 14.90 31.75
C LEU A 223 -52.55 14.69 32.32
N PRO A 224 -52.83 13.67 33.16
CA PRO A 224 -54.15 13.52 33.76
C PRO A 224 -54.52 14.70 34.66
N ASN A 225 -53.57 15.21 35.45
CA ASN A 225 -53.81 16.36 36.32
C ASN A 225 -54.10 17.64 35.51
N ALA A 226 -53.37 17.87 34.41
CA ALA A 226 -53.57 19.01 33.53
C ALA A 226 -54.91 18.94 32.78
N LEU A 227 -55.30 17.76 32.29
CA LEU A 227 -56.59 17.53 31.63
C LEU A 227 -57.75 17.82 32.60
N THR A 228 -57.67 17.28 33.80
CA THR A 228 -58.71 17.44 34.81
C THR A 228 -58.79 18.87 35.37
N ALA A 229 -57.66 19.53 35.58
CA ALA A 229 -57.62 20.95 35.94
C ALA A 229 -58.21 21.83 34.82
N GLY A 230 -57.90 21.53 33.55
CA GLY A 230 -58.46 22.24 32.40
C GLY A 230 -59.99 22.09 32.28
N LEU A 231 -60.49 20.86 32.39
CA LEU A 231 -61.94 20.57 32.31
C LEU A 231 -62.72 21.15 33.50
N SER A 232 -62.23 20.96 34.73
CA SER A 232 -62.88 21.52 35.92
C SER A 232 -62.92 23.04 35.89
N HIS A 233 -61.86 23.70 35.42
CA HIS A 233 -61.85 25.15 35.22
C HIS A 233 -62.84 25.60 34.15
N ALA A 234 -62.92 24.89 33.02
CA ALA A 234 -63.87 25.21 31.96
C ALA A 234 -65.34 25.08 32.43
N HIS A 235 -65.67 24.03 33.18
CA HIS A 235 -66.99 23.85 33.79
C HIS A 235 -67.29 24.90 34.86
N SER A 236 -66.31 25.20 35.72
CA SER A 236 -66.43 26.25 36.75
C SER A 236 -66.71 27.61 36.14
N LYS A 237 -65.97 27.99 35.08
CA LYS A 237 -66.20 29.24 34.35
C LYS A 237 -67.59 29.29 33.72
N LYS A 238 -68.04 28.20 33.07
CA LYS A 238 -69.39 28.13 32.49
C LYS A 238 -70.48 28.25 33.55
N LYS A 239 -70.33 27.59 34.70
CA LYS A 239 -71.23 27.71 35.85
C LYS A 239 -71.29 29.16 36.33
N ASP A 240 -70.15 29.84 36.48
CA ASP A 240 -70.10 31.22 36.96
C ASP A 240 -70.75 32.21 35.98
N ASP A 241 -70.60 31.98 34.68
CA ASP A 241 -71.26 32.77 33.64
C ASP A 241 -72.78 32.56 33.66
N GLU A 242 -73.26 31.31 33.80
CA GLU A 242 -74.69 31.00 33.95
C GLU A 242 -75.29 31.56 35.25
N ILE A 243 -74.54 31.55 36.36
CA ILE A 243 -74.97 32.17 37.63
C ILE A 243 -75.19 33.68 37.43
N LYS A 244 -74.29 34.36 36.72
CA LYS A 244 -74.45 35.79 36.40
C LYS A 244 -75.69 36.03 35.55
N GLU A 245 -75.90 35.24 34.49
CA GLU A 245 -77.09 35.35 33.64
C GLU A 245 -78.38 35.08 34.45
N SER A 246 -78.38 34.07 35.31
CA SER A 246 -79.50 33.75 36.20
C SER A 246 -79.86 34.91 37.13
N LEU A 247 -78.86 35.59 37.70
CA LEU A 247 -79.06 36.78 38.53
C LEU A 247 -79.59 37.97 37.75
N GLU A 248 -79.15 38.16 36.50
CA GLU A 248 -79.71 39.18 35.61
C GLU A 248 -81.16 38.89 35.25
N LEU A 249 -81.49 37.63 34.93
CA LEU A 249 -82.85 37.17 34.67
C LEU A 249 -83.76 37.34 35.90
N ASP A 250 -83.28 37.06 37.12
CA ASP A 250 -84.04 37.31 38.36
C ASP A 250 -84.34 38.80 38.57
N LYS A 251 -83.35 39.68 38.33
CA LYS A 251 -83.56 41.14 38.38
C LYS A 251 -84.55 41.61 37.33
N MET A 252 -84.43 41.12 36.10
CA MET A 252 -85.36 41.40 35.00
C MET A 252 -86.77 40.95 35.38
N PHE A 253 -86.93 39.72 35.87
CA PHE A 253 -88.21 39.17 36.30
C PHE A 253 -88.86 40.04 37.37
N LYS A 254 -88.13 40.41 38.42
CA LYS A 254 -88.62 41.34 39.47
C LYS A 254 -89.06 42.68 38.87
N LYS A 255 -88.28 43.27 37.96
CA LYS A 255 -88.62 44.52 37.28
C LYS A 255 -89.93 44.40 36.48
N TYR A 256 -90.13 43.29 35.76
CA TYR A 256 -91.37 43.07 35.00
C TYR A 256 -92.58 42.81 35.92
N ILE A 257 -92.41 42.14 37.05
CA ILE A 257 -93.47 42.00 38.07
C ILE A 257 -93.86 43.37 38.64
N TYR A 258 -92.89 44.23 38.98
CA TYR A 258 -93.20 45.61 39.40
C TYR A 258 -93.86 46.42 38.28
N GLY A 259 -93.46 46.22 37.02
CA GLY A 259 -94.12 46.82 35.86
C GLY A 259 -95.58 46.38 35.72
N LEU A 260 -95.86 45.09 35.94
CA LEU A 260 -97.21 44.52 35.94
C LEU A 260 -98.09 45.16 37.03
N LEU A 261 -97.52 45.34 38.23
CA LEU A 261 -98.18 46.01 39.35
C LEU A 261 -98.43 47.50 39.07
N ALA A 262 -97.50 48.18 38.40
CA ALA A 262 -97.69 49.57 38.00
C ALA A 262 -98.82 49.71 36.96
N ILE A 263 -98.89 48.80 35.98
CA ILE A 263 -99.95 48.79 34.96
C ILE A 263 -101.32 48.51 35.60
N SER A 264 -101.40 47.59 36.56
CA SER A 264 -102.68 47.30 37.24
C SER A 264 -103.18 48.46 38.09
N LEU A 265 -102.30 49.40 38.48
CA LEU A 265 -102.67 50.61 39.23
C LEU A 265 -103.20 51.75 38.33
N ILE A 266 -102.95 51.71 37.01
CA ILE A 266 -103.36 52.77 36.06
C ILE A 266 -104.87 53.06 36.11
N PRO A 267 -105.77 52.05 36.06
CA PRO A 267 -107.21 52.31 36.13
C PRO A 267 -107.62 52.96 37.45
N PHE A 268 -106.98 52.60 38.57
CA PHE A 268 -107.23 53.21 39.88
C PHE A 268 -106.76 54.67 39.92
N ALA A 269 -105.58 54.96 39.37
CA ALA A 269 -105.05 56.33 39.28
C ALA A 269 -105.95 57.23 38.42
N ILE A 270 -106.46 56.72 37.30
CA ILE A 270 -107.41 57.43 36.43
C ILE A 270 -108.75 57.66 37.15
N SER A 271 -109.27 56.65 37.87
CA SER A 271 -110.51 56.80 38.64
C SER A 271 -110.39 57.84 39.75
N ILE A 272 -109.26 57.88 40.48
CA ILE A 272 -108.98 58.91 41.49
C ILE A 272 -108.92 60.30 40.83
N TYR A 273 -108.24 60.43 39.69
CA TYR A 273 -108.16 61.68 38.94
C TYR A 273 -109.54 62.19 38.47
N MET A 274 -110.42 61.29 38.00
CA MET A 274 -111.80 61.62 37.60
C MET A 274 -112.64 62.11 38.78
N LEU A 275 -112.44 61.53 39.96
CA LEU A 275 -113.14 61.91 41.19
C LEU A 275 -112.76 63.33 41.63
N PHE A 276 -111.48 63.71 41.51
CA PHE A 276 -111.03 65.09 41.76
C PHE A 276 -111.62 66.12 40.76
N HIS A 277 -112.01 65.69 39.56
CA HIS A 277 -112.61 66.55 38.53
C HIS A 277 -114.16 66.61 38.59
N GLY A 278 -114.77 66.09 39.67
CA GLY A 278 -116.21 66.23 39.94
C GLY A 278 -117.11 65.17 39.31
N VAL A 279 -116.57 64.06 38.82
CA VAL A 279 -117.36 62.90 38.37
C VAL A 279 -117.91 62.14 39.59
N SER A 280 -119.17 61.72 39.56
CA SER A 280 -119.77 60.96 40.67
C SER A 280 -119.11 59.58 40.82
N LEU A 281 -119.06 59.07 42.06
CA LEU A 281 -118.44 57.78 42.37
C LEU A 281 -119.10 56.62 41.61
N GLU A 282 -120.42 56.69 41.42
CA GLU A 282 -121.20 55.74 40.64
C GLU A 282 -120.77 55.70 39.16
N GLU A 283 -120.61 56.87 38.55
CA GLU A 283 -120.21 56.99 37.15
C GLU A 283 -118.77 56.50 36.91
N SER A 284 -117.86 56.72 37.88
CA SER A 284 -116.49 56.21 37.82
C SER A 284 -116.42 54.69 37.89
N ILE A 285 -117.25 54.06 38.74
CA ILE A 285 -117.30 52.59 38.86
C ILE A 285 -117.86 51.96 37.58
N LEU A 286 -118.91 52.55 36.99
CA LEU A 286 -119.50 52.06 35.74
C LEU A 286 -118.52 52.16 34.55
N LYS A 287 -117.62 53.14 34.55
CA LYS A 287 -116.58 53.32 33.50
C LYS A 287 -115.36 52.42 33.70
N MET A 288 -115.14 51.87 34.90
CA MET A 288 -113.95 51.09 35.26
C MET A 288 -113.73 49.82 34.41
N PRO A 289 -114.75 49.00 34.08
CA PRO A 289 -114.57 47.83 33.19
C PRO A 289 -114.08 48.22 31.78
N ARG A 290 -114.54 49.37 31.25
CA ARG A 290 -114.09 49.87 29.94
C ARG A 290 -112.63 50.32 29.98
N LEU A 291 -112.19 50.94 31.08
CA LEU A 291 -110.79 51.30 31.30
C LEU A 291 -109.89 50.07 31.42
N ILE A 292 -110.35 49.03 32.13
CA ILE A 292 -109.63 47.75 32.25
C ILE A 292 -109.51 47.08 30.87
N LEU A 293 -110.58 47.05 30.08
CA LEU A 293 -110.55 46.49 28.72
C LEU A 293 -109.54 47.23 27.81
N SER A 294 -109.41 48.56 28.00
CA SER A 294 -108.47 49.39 27.25
C SER A 294 -106.99 49.17 27.61
N ILE A 295 -106.68 48.66 28.82
CA ILE A 295 -105.28 48.45 29.27
C ILE A 295 -104.77 47.03 29.01
N ILE A 296 -105.65 46.07 28.67
CA ILE A 296 -105.26 44.68 28.35
C ILE A 296 -104.16 44.57 27.27
N PRO A 297 -104.22 45.31 26.14
CA PRO A 297 -103.16 45.24 25.13
C PRO A 297 -101.77 45.64 25.65
N LEU A 298 -101.72 46.48 26.69
CA LEU A 298 -100.46 46.87 27.35
C LEU A 298 -99.96 45.79 28.32
N TYR A 299 -100.86 45.00 28.91
CA TYR A 299 -100.55 43.95 29.88
C TYR A 299 -99.90 42.72 29.22
N ILE A 300 -100.34 42.37 28.01
CA ILE A 300 -99.93 41.15 27.29
C ILE A 300 -98.40 41.11 27.05
N PRO A 301 -97.73 42.15 26.50
CA PRO A 301 -96.29 42.13 26.28
C PRO A 301 -95.47 41.99 27.57
N VAL A 302 -95.88 42.67 28.65
CA VAL A 302 -95.16 42.63 29.93
C VAL A 302 -95.29 41.25 30.58
N LEU A 303 -96.49 40.65 30.53
CA LEU A 303 -96.73 39.29 31.00
C LEU A 303 -95.97 38.25 30.17
N TRP A 304 -95.88 38.44 28.85
CA TRP A 304 -95.09 37.59 27.95
C TRP A 304 -93.61 37.58 28.33
N VAL A 305 -93.00 38.76 28.53
CA VAL A 305 -91.59 38.87 28.94
C VAL A 305 -91.36 38.27 30.33
N ALA A 306 -92.29 38.47 31.28
CA ALA A 306 -92.19 37.89 32.62
C ALA A 306 -92.21 36.35 32.58
N ILE A 307 -93.11 35.74 31.79
CA ILE A 307 -93.17 34.28 31.64
C ILE A 307 -91.91 33.75 30.93
N SER A 308 -91.46 34.41 29.86
CA SER A 308 -90.25 34.02 29.13
C SER A 308 -89.00 34.07 30.02
N THR A 309 -88.83 35.16 30.79
CA THR A 309 -87.71 35.32 31.73
C THR A 309 -87.72 34.23 32.80
N ASN A 310 -88.89 33.88 33.33
CA ASN A 310 -89.02 32.80 34.32
C ASN A 310 -88.65 31.42 33.74
N ARG A 311 -89.01 31.15 32.48
CA ARG A 311 -88.61 29.90 31.79
C ARG A 311 -87.10 29.83 31.59
N LYS A 312 -86.48 30.91 31.11
CA LYS A 312 -85.01 31.02 30.95
C LYS A 312 -84.29 30.87 32.29
N MET A 313 -84.82 31.44 33.37
CA MET A 313 -84.27 31.31 34.71
C MET A 313 -84.30 29.85 35.21
N ASN A 314 -85.39 29.12 34.99
CA ASN A 314 -85.48 27.70 35.35
C ASN A 314 -84.53 26.82 34.53
N LEU A 315 -84.35 27.13 33.24
CA LEU A 315 -83.37 26.49 32.40
C LEU A 315 -81.94 26.74 32.93
N SER A 316 -81.59 27.99 33.23
CA SER A 316 -80.29 28.37 33.77
C SER A 316 -79.99 27.65 35.10
N LYS A 317 -80.96 27.54 36.02
CA LYS A 317 -80.79 26.74 37.26
C LYS A 317 -80.40 25.30 36.99
N ARG A 318 -81.02 24.65 35.99
CA ARG A 318 -80.68 23.29 35.59
C ARG A 318 -79.27 23.22 34.99
N LEU A 319 -78.90 24.17 34.12
CA LEU A 319 -77.55 24.23 33.56
C LEU A 319 -76.48 24.41 34.67
N ILE A 320 -76.77 25.23 35.68
CA ILE A 320 -75.89 25.41 36.84
C ILE A 320 -75.69 24.10 37.58
N GLU A 321 -76.75 23.34 37.86
CA GLU A 321 -76.65 22.03 38.51
C GLU A 321 -75.80 21.04 37.69
N GLU A 322 -76.00 21.01 36.37
CA GLU A 322 -75.26 20.14 35.45
C GLU A 322 -73.77 20.51 35.35
N TYR A 323 -73.45 21.80 35.18
CA TYR A 323 -72.05 22.25 35.17
C TYR A 323 -71.38 22.07 36.53
N THR A 324 -72.13 22.21 37.63
CA THR A 324 -71.64 21.92 38.98
C THR A 324 -71.32 20.43 39.12
N HIS A 325 -72.21 19.54 38.66
CA HIS A 325 -71.96 18.10 38.66
C HIS A 325 -70.73 17.74 37.82
N LYS A 326 -70.58 18.33 36.62
CA LYS A 326 -69.40 18.11 35.75
C LYS A 326 -68.10 18.68 36.33
N GLU A 327 -68.15 19.82 37.01
CA GLU A 327 -67.02 20.39 37.73
C GLU A 327 -66.57 19.48 38.88
N VAL A 328 -67.51 19.04 39.71
CA VAL A 328 -67.23 18.14 40.84
C VAL A 328 -66.71 16.80 40.33
N LEU A 329 -67.33 16.21 39.31
CA LEU A 329 -66.87 14.95 38.72
C LEU A 329 -65.44 15.07 38.17
N SER A 330 -65.12 16.19 37.51
CA SER A 330 -63.75 16.44 37.06
C SER A 330 -62.81 16.48 38.27
N LYS A 331 -63.10 17.27 39.31
CA LYS A 331 -62.26 17.34 40.52
C LYS A 331 -62.12 15.99 41.25
N THR A 332 -63.18 15.18 41.30
CA THR A 332 -63.13 13.86 41.94
C THR A 332 -62.35 12.85 41.11
N PHE A 333 -62.34 12.96 39.77
CA PHE A 333 -61.50 12.13 38.92
C PHE A 333 -60.01 12.30 39.25
N GLU A 334 -59.54 13.52 39.54
CA GLU A 334 -58.14 13.75 39.94
C GLU A 334 -57.79 12.96 41.21
N GLY A 335 -58.65 13.09 42.24
CA GLY A 335 -58.47 12.39 43.51
C GLY A 335 -58.57 10.87 43.39
N LEU A 336 -59.50 10.35 42.60
CA LEU A 336 -59.70 8.92 42.36
C LEU A 336 -58.59 8.34 41.48
N SER A 337 -58.16 9.06 40.45
CA SER A 337 -57.06 8.66 39.56
C SER A 337 -55.77 8.48 40.36
N LYS A 338 -55.46 9.42 41.26
CA LYS A 338 -54.32 9.32 42.19
C LYS A 338 -54.45 8.12 43.14
N GLN A 339 -55.63 7.92 43.74
CA GLN A 339 -55.88 6.75 44.60
C GLN A 339 -55.74 5.41 43.86
N ILE A 340 -56.15 5.34 42.59
CA ILE A 340 -56.04 4.13 41.76
C ILE A 340 -54.58 3.85 41.36
N GLU A 341 -53.78 4.90 41.16
CA GLU A 341 -52.34 4.80 40.91
C GLU A 341 -51.58 4.26 42.13
N ASP A 342 -52.04 4.55 43.34
CA ASP A 342 -51.47 4.04 44.60
C ASP A 342 -51.85 2.56 44.92
N ILE A 343 -52.71 1.92 44.12
CA ILE A 343 -53.13 0.51 44.34
C ILE A 343 -52.02 -0.46 43.90
N LYS A 344 -51.52 -1.27 44.84
CA LYS A 344 -50.45 -2.26 44.61
C LYS A 344 -50.77 -3.37 43.61
N ASN A 345 -52.05 -3.70 43.37
CA ASN A 345 -52.44 -4.75 42.43
C ASN A 345 -52.65 -4.16 41.01
N PRO A 346 -51.78 -4.49 40.03
CA PRO A 346 -51.81 -3.89 38.70
C PRO A 346 -53.06 -4.25 37.90
N LYS A 347 -53.63 -5.45 38.10
CA LYS A 347 -54.85 -5.87 37.38
C LYS A 347 -56.08 -5.10 37.86
N THR A 348 -56.22 -4.93 39.18
CA THR A 348 -57.33 -4.18 39.78
C THR A 348 -57.21 -2.68 39.49
N SER A 349 -55.99 -2.12 39.52
CA SER A 349 -55.75 -0.72 39.16
C SER A 349 -56.15 -0.44 37.70
N ALA A 350 -55.77 -1.31 36.75
CA ALA A 350 -56.12 -1.15 35.35
C ALA A 350 -57.64 -1.19 35.09
N ASP A 351 -58.36 -2.14 35.69
CA ASP A 351 -59.83 -2.23 35.57
C ASP A 351 -60.54 -0.98 36.15
N LEU A 352 -60.07 -0.48 37.30
CA LEU A 352 -60.60 0.74 37.91
C LEU A 352 -60.31 1.99 37.07
N LYS A 353 -59.11 2.08 36.45
CA LYS A 353 -58.80 3.17 35.50
C LYS A 353 -59.74 3.16 34.30
N ILE A 354 -60.00 1.99 33.72
CA ILE A 354 -60.91 1.84 32.57
C ILE A 354 -62.34 2.28 32.94
N LYS A 355 -62.85 1.81 34.09
CA LYS A 355 -64.18 2.21 34.58
C LYS A 355 -64.27 3.70 34.85
N LEU A 356 -63.25 4.28 35.48
CA LEU A 356 -63.19 5.71 35.76
C LEU A 356 -63.14 6.54 34.46
N LEU A 357 -62.37 6.10 33.46
CA LEU A 357 -62.30 6.75 32.15
C LEU A 357 -63.64 6.68 31.41
N SER A 358 -64.34 5.54 31.49
CA SER A 358 -65.68 5.37 30.91
C SER A 358 -66.67 6.35 31.53
N ILE A 359 -66.68 6.48 32.87
CA ILE A 359 -67.58 7.42 33.57
C ILE A 359 -67.33 8.87 33.14
N ILE A 360 -66.06 9.28 33.02
CA ILE A 360 -65.71 10.62 32.51
C ILE A 360 -66.15 10.80 31.06
N LEU A 361 -65.91 9.79 30.21
CA LEU A 361 -66.27 9.85 28.80
C LEU A 361 -67.78 9.95 28.63
N ASP A 362 -68.55 9.17 29.37
CA ASP A 362 -70.01 9.18 29.33
C ASP A 362 -70.56 10.54 29.77
N VAL A 363 -70.10 11.08 30.90
CA VAL A 363 -70.55 12.39 31.42
C VAL A 363 -70.08 13.57 30.55
N SER A 364 -68.90 13.46 29.94
CA SER A 364 -68.40 14.48 29.00
C SER A 364 -69.12 14.41 27.64
N SER A 365 -69.61 13.24 27.22
CA SER A 365 -70.30 13.05 25.94
C SER A 365 -71.75 13.51 25.98
N GLU A 366 -72.37 13.57 27.15
CA GLU A 366 -73.71 14.15 27.31
C GLU A 366 -73.69 15.67 27.10
N ASN A 367 -74.16 16.11 25.92
CA ASN A 367 -74.23 17.53 25.58
C ASN A 367 -75.34 18.24 26.39
N PRO A 368 -75.00 19.29 27.19
CA PRO A 368 -76.00 20.06 27.94
C PRO A 368 -77.06 20.75 27.05
N GLY A 369 -76.80 20.88 25.74
CA GLY A 369 -77.80 21.33 24.74
C GLY A 369 -79.02 20.42 24.60
N LYS A 370 -78.94 19.15 25.02
CA LYS A 370 -80.11 18.24 25.07
C LYS A 370 -81.17 18.70 26.09
N LEU A 371 -80.76 19.51 27.07
CA LEU A 371 -81.64 20.00 28.14
C LEU A 371 -82.43 21.24 27.71
N ILE A 372 -82.04 21.85 26.59
CA ILE A 372 -82.77 22.92 25.93
C ILE A 372 -83.80 22.25 25.03
N TYR A 373 -85.02 22.05 25.54
CA TYR A 373 -86.13 21.53 24.74
C TYR A 373 -86.38 22.45 23.54
N ASP A 374 -86.25 21.87 22.35
CA ASP A 374 -86.63 22.43 21.04
C ASP A 374 -86.00 23.80 20.71
N TYR A 375 -84.68 23.80 20.48
CA TYR A 375 -83.90 24.95 19.99
C TYR A 375 -84.52 25.64 18.75
N ASN A 376 -85.39 24.94 18.03
CA ASN A 376 -86.02 25.38 16.79
C ASN A 376 -87.46 25.88 16.95
N LYS A 377 -88.08 25.80 18.14
CA LYS A 377 -89.43 26.35 18.37
C LYS A 377 -89.39 27.65 19.15
N SER A 378 -90.17 28.62 18.68
CA SER A 378 -90.34 29.91 19.37
C SER A 378 -91.06 29.68 20.70
N ASP A 379 -90.42 30.10 21.81
CA ASP A 379 -91.01 30.10 23.15
C ASP A 379 -92.21 31.05 23.19
N ASN A 380 -93.40 30.56 22.81
CA ASN A 380 -94.64 31.32 22.90
C ASN A 380 -95.43 30.89 24.15
N PRO A 381 -95.40 31.71 25.23
CA PRO A 381 -96.05 31.40 26.50
C PRO A 381 -97.59 31.35 26.41
N LEU A 382 -98.20 31.86 25.33
CA LEU A 382 -99.64 31.76 25.10
C LEU A 382 -100.03 30.41 24.49
N ILE A 383 -99.15 29.80 23.68
CA ILE A 383 -99.41 28.51 23.03
C ILE A 383 -99.35 27.38 24.07
N ASP A 384 -98.39 27.45 25.01
CA ASP A 384 -98.16 26.38 25.99
C ASP A 384 -99.17 26.36 27.15
N LYS A 385 -99.80 27.50 27.50
CA LYS A 385 -100.63 27.63 28.71
C LYS A 385 -102.15 27.59 28.47
N ILE A 386 -102.61 27.66 27.23
CA ILE A 386 -104.04 27.53 26.90
C ILE A 386 -104.34 26.06 26.59
N PRO A 387 -105.18 25.35 27.39
CA PRO A 387 -105.50 23.96 27.13
C PRO A 387 -106.14 23.79 25.75
N GLY A 388 -105.53 22.97 24.90
CA GLY A 388 -105.96 22.73 23.51
C GLY A 388 -105.21 23.51 22.43
N MET A 389 -104.57 24.64 22.76
CA MET A 389 -103.77 25.42 21.78
C MET A 389 -102.53 24.69 21.23
N PRO A 390 -101.76 23.91 22.01
CA PRO A 390 -100.63 23.16 21.45
C PRO A 390 -101.08 22.18 20.35
N LYS A 391 -102.21 21.52 20.58
CA LYS A 391 -102.81 20.56 19.64
C LYS A 391 -103.40 21.26 18.41
N LEU A 392 -103.95 22.47 18.56
CA LEU A 392 -104.46 23.29 17.45
C LEU A 392 -103.33 23.88 16.60
N VAL A 393 -102.21 24.28 17.20
CA VAL A 393 -101.02 24.77 16.51
C VAL A 393 -100.35 23.64 15.73
N GLU A 394 -100.23 22.45 16.33
CA GLU A 394 -99.73 21.25 15.64
C GLU A 394 -100.66 20.83 14.47
N MET A 395 -101.98 20.99 14.61
CA MET A 395 -102.95 20.78 13.53
C MET A 395 -102.89 21.86 12.44
N LEU A 396 -102.44 23.08 12.76
CA LEU A 396 -102.27 24.20 11.82
C LEU A 396 -100.93 24.10 11.05
N GLU A 397 -99.84 23.74 11.72
CA GLU A 397 -98.53 23.51 11.11
C GLU A 397 -98.54 22.28 10.19
N ASN A 398 -99.35 21.27 10.48
CA ASN A 398 -99.48 20.06 9.66
C ASN A 398 -100.49 20.16 8.51
N LYS A 399 -101.04 21.35 8.18
CA LYS A 399 -101.82 21.48 6.93
C LYS A 399 -100.89 21.49 5.71
N PRO A 400 -101.14 20.68 4.66
CA PRO A 400 -100.38 20.75 3.43
C PRO A 400 -100.59 22.14 2.79
N LYS A 401 -99.48 22.77 2.38
CA LYS A 401 -99.48 24.02 1.61
C LYS A 401 -100.45 23.88 0.44
N ILE A 402 -101.56 24.62 0.47
CA ILE A 402 -102.42 24.76 -0.70
C ILE A 402 -101.64 25.64 -1.68
N SER A 403 -101.19 25.03 -2.76
CA SER A 403 -100.58 25.70 -3.91
C SER A 403 -101.56 26.69 -4.52
N VAL A 404 -101.17 27.96 -4.54
CA VAL A 404 -101.63 28.95 -5.54
C VAL A 404 -100.39 29.55 -6.15
#